data_AF-A0A6P3Q763-F1
#
_entry.id   AF-A0A6P3Q763-F1
#
_cell.length_a   1.000
_cell.length_b   1.000
_cell.length_c   1.000
_cell.angle_alpha   90.00
_cell.angle_beta   90.00
_cell.angle_gamma   90.00
#
_symmetry.space_group_name_H-M   'P 1'
#
loop_
_entity.id
_entity.type
_entity.pdbx_description
1 polymer ?
#
loop_
_entity_poly.entity_id
_entity_poly.type
_entity_poly.pdbx_seq_one_letter_code
_entity_poly.pdbx_strand_id
1 'polypeptide(L)'
;MEGGKRSVVPVPDPSTPGLLGSGFWLGVDQEEAEGTLSWTGTLFGILASLCVSLNAIYTKKVLPAVDGSIWRLTFYNNVNACVLFLPLLLLLGELQALCHFAQLGSAHFWGMMTLGGLFGFAIGYVTGLQIKFTSPLTHNVSGTAKACAQTVLAVLYYEETKSFLWWTSNMMVLGGSSAYTWVRGWEMKKIQEDPSPKEDEKSSLGV
;
A
#
# COMPACT_ATOMS: atom_id res chain seq x y z
N MET A 1 21.90 29.29 -29.36
CA MET A 1 21.94 29.01 -27.93
C MET A 1 20.61 28.42 -27.53
N GLU A 2 20.52 27.09 -27.43
CA GLU A 2 19.66 26.37 -26.49
C GLU A 2 20.06 24.90 -26.63
N GLY A 3 21.19 24.56 -25.99
CA GLY A 3 21.61 23.18 -25.84
C GLY A 3 20.60 22.49 -24.92
N GLY A 4 19.86 21.54 -25.46
CA GLY A 4 18.94 20.70 -24.70
C GLY A 4 19.66 20.12 -23.49
N LYS A 5 19.25 20.55 -22.30
CA LYS A 5 19.55 19.86 -21.05
C LYS A 5 18.93 18.48 -21.17
N ARG A 6 19.73 17.47 -21.54
CA ARG A 6 19.37 16.08 -21.23
C ARG A 6 19.19 16.04 -19.73
N SER A 7 17.95 15.96 -19.29
CA SER A 7 17.63 15.74 -17.88
C SER A 7 18.37 14.46 -17.48
N VAL A 8 19.37 14.60 -16.63
CA VAL A 8 20.17 13.47 -16.15
C VAL A 8 19.21 12.59 -15.37
N VAL A 9 18.78 11.49 -15.99
CA VAL A 9 17.92 10.52 -15.33
C VAL A 9 18.72 9.94 -14.16
N PRO A 10 18.22 10.00 -12.92
CA PRO A 10 18.86 9.31 -11.82
C PRO A 10 18.87 7.82 -12.16
N VAL A 11 20.06 7.25 -12.30
CA VAL A 11 20.24 5.82 -12.59
C VAL A 11 19.63 5.05 -11.42
N PRO A 12 18.78 4.03 -11.65
CA PRO A 12 18.28 3.20 -10.56
C PRO A 12 19.48 2.56 -9.86
N ASP A 13 19.76 3.01 -8.64
CA ASP A 13 20.78 2.38 -7.83
C ASP A 13 20.23 1.05 -7.30
N PRO A 14 20.82 -0.10 -7.69
CA PRO A 14 20.41 -1.42 -7.18
C PRO A 14 20.55 -1.54 -5.66
N SER A 15 21.17 -0.57 -4.97
CA SER A 15 21.24 -0.48 -3.52
C SER A 15 19.89 -0.17 -2.82
N THR A 16 18.91 0.43 -3.52
CA THR A 16 17.68 0.94 -2.88
C THR A 16 16.79 -0.13 -2.24
N PRO A 17 16.52 -1.30 -2.85
CA PRO A 17 15.81 -2.40 -2.19
C PRO A 17 16.62 -2.99 -1.02
N GLY A 18 17.94 -3.00 -1.15
CA GLY A 18 18.86 -3.46 -0.10
C GLY A 18 18.80 -2.59 1.15
N LEU A 19 18.76 -1.26 0.97
CA LEU A 19 18.58 -0.30 2.05
C LEU A 19 17.24 -0.45 2.77
N LEU A 20 16.17 -0.75 2.01
CA LEU A 20 14.84 -0.97 2.56
C LEU A 20 14.79 -2.24 3.43
N GLY A 21 15.37 -3.33 2.92
CA GLY A 21 15.43 -4.60 3.64
C GLY A 21 16.30 -4.52 4.90
N SER A 22 17.45 -3.85 4.83
CA SER A 22 18.32 -3.68 6.00
C SER A 22 17.69 -2.78 7.07
N GLY A 23 17.01 -1.70 6.66
CA GLY A 23 16.25 -0.85 7.56
C GLY A 23 15.12 -1.61 8.26
N PHE A 24 14.36 -2.43 7.52
CA PHE A 24 13.30 -3.26 8.09
C PHE A 24 13.85 -4.26 9.11
N TRP A 25 14.94 -4.97 8.77
CA TRP A 25 15.57 -5.93 9.67
C TRP A 25 16.06 -5.29 10.97
N LEU A 26 16.72 -4.13 10.86
CA LEU A 26 17.16 -3.35 12.02
C LEU A 26 15.96 -2.92 12.89
N GLY A 27 14.84 -2.53 12.27
CA GLY A 27 13.64 -2.16 13.01
C GLY A 27 13.01 -3.33 13.77
N VAL A 28 12.94 -4.51 13.15
CA VAL A 28 12.43 -5.74 13.79
C VAL A 28 13.29 -6.15 14.99
N ASP A 29 14.62 -6.11 14.83
CA ASP A 29 15.57 -6.40 15.92
C ASP A 29 15.38 -5.46 17.13
N GLN A 30 15.12 -4.17 16.88
CA GLN A 30 14.86 -3.22 17.96
C GLN A 30 13.50 -3.43 18.65
N GLU A 31 12.44 -3.76 17.90
CA GLU A 31 11.14 -4.08 18.49
C GLU A 31 11.17 -5.42 19.25
N GLU A 32 12.00 -6.38 18.82
CA GLU A 32 12.26 -7.60 19.60
C GLU A 32 13.02 -7.29 20.90
N ALA A 33 14.05 -6.45 20.83
CA ALA A 33 14.82 -6.02 22.00
C ALA A 33 13.98 -5.23 23.03
N GLU A 34 12.98 -4.47 22.56
CA GLU A 34 12.03 -3.74 23.41
C GLU A 34 10.89 -4.63 23.96
N GLY A 35 10.79 -5.89 23.49
CA GLY A 35 9.81 -6.87 23.97
C GLY A 35 8.37 -6.63 23.48
N THR A 36 8.16 -5.72 22.53
CA THR A 36 6.87 -5.38 21.93
C THR A 36 6.48 -6.32 20.79
N LEU A 37 7.42 -7.13 20.30
CA LEU A 37 7.21 -8.00 19.15
C LEU A 37 6.40 -9.27 19.49
N SER A 38 5.32 -9.49 18.74
CA SER A 38 4.49 -10.71 18.83
C SER A 38 4.71 -11.61 17.62
N TRP A 39 5.15 -12.86 17.84
CA TRP A 39 5.34 -13.84 16.75
C TRP A 39 4.07 -14.10 15.93
N THR A 40 2.93 -14.23 16.61
CA THR A 40 1.63 -14.42 15.96
C THR A 40 1.24 -13.19 15.15
N GLY A 41 1.48 -11.99 15.71
CA GLY A 41 1.28 -10.72 15.01
C GLY A 41 2.16 -10.59 13.76
N THR A 42 3.44 -10.97 13.86
CA THR A 42 4.38 -10.98 12.74
C THR A 42 3.90 -11.92 11.61
N LEU A 43 3.45 -13.12 11.94
CA LEU A 43 2.90 -14.06 10.95
C LEU A 43 1.68 -13.49 10.23
N PHE A 44 0.72 -12.93 10.98
CA PHE A 44 -0.44 -12.27 10.39
C PHE A 44 -0.06 -11.04 9.56
N GLY A 45 0.97 -10.28 9.96
CA GLY A 45 1.51 -9.16 9.21
C GLY A 45 2.12 -9.57 7.86
N ILE A 46 2.85 -10.68 7.81
CA ILE A 46 3.39 -11.26 6.56
C ILE A 46 2.23 -11.69 5.64
N LEU A 47 1.26 -12.44 6.17
CA LEU A 47 0.09 -12.87 5.40
C LEU A 47 -0.73 -11.69 4.89
N ALA A 48 -0.94 -10.66 5.72
CA ALA A 48 -1.62 -9.44 5.31
C ALA A 48 -0.85 -8.74 4.16
N SER A 49 0.47 -8.64 4.25
CA SER A 49 1.31 -8.03 3.20
C SER A 49 1.23 -8.80 1.87
N LEU A 50 1.18 -10.13 1.93
CA LEU A 50 0.97 -10.99 0.76
C LEU A 50 -0.41 -10.74 0.14
N CYS A 51 -1.47 -10.73 0.95
CA CYS A 51 -2.84 -10.45 0.50
C CYS A 51 -2.98 -9.06 -0.12
N VAL A 52 -2.39 -8.03 0.49
CA VAL A 52 -2.39 -6.65 -0.04
C VAL A 52 -1.67 -6.58 -1.39
N SER A 53 -0.53 -7.27 -1.52
CA SER A 53 0.23 -7.33 -2.77
C SER A 53 -0.55 -8.03 -3.88
N LEU A 54 -1.18 -9.17 -3.57
CA LEU A 54 -2.05 -9.87 -4.51
C LEU A 54 -3.25 -9.02 -4.91
N ASN A 55 -3.89 -8.36 -3.94
CA ASN A 55 -5.01 -7.45 -4.21
C ASN A 55 -4.60 -6.31 -5.14
N ALA A 56 -3.42 -5.72 -4.97
CA ALA A 56 -2.92 -4.67 -5.87
C ALA A 56 -2.70 -5.18 -7.30
N ILE A 57 -2.15 -6.38 -7.45
CA ILE A 57 -1.94 -7.04 -8.76
C ILE A 57 -3.29 -7.33 -9.44
N TYR A 58 -4.23 -7.96 -8.71
CA TYR A 58 -5.56 -8.28 -9.25
C TYR A 58 -6.38 -7.05 -9.57
N THR A 59 -6.34 -6.01 -8.72
CA THR A 59 -6.97 -4.71 -8.97
C THR A 59 -6.47 -4.14 -10.30
N LYS A 60 -5.15 -4.11 -10.51
CA LYS A 60 -4.56 -3.61 -11.76
C LYS A 60 -4.96 -4.46 -12.97
N LYS A 61 -5.01 -5.79 -12.81
CA LYS A 61 -5.36 -6.75 -13.87
C LYS A 61 -6.83 -6.67 -14.28
N VAL A 62 -7.74 -6.45 -13.33
CA VAL A 62 -9.20 -6.39 -13.56
C VAL A 62 -9.68 -4.99 -13.93
N LEU A 63 -8.90 -3.95 -13.64
CA LEU A 63 -9.25 -2.57 -13.96
C LEU A 63 -9.67 -2.31 -15.42
N PRO A 64 -9.07 -2.92 -16.46
CA PRO A 64 -9.53 -2.79 -17.84
C PRO A 64 -10.93 -3.38 -18.08
N ALA A 65 -11.34 -4.41 -17.32
CA ALA A 65 -12.66 -5.05 -17.46
C ALA A 65 -13.82 -4.18 -16.95
N VAL A 66 -13.52 -3.11 -16.22
CA VAL A 66 -14.50 -2.13 -15.71
C VAL A 66 -14.29 -0.74 -16.33
N ASP A 67 -13.80 -0.70 -17.57
CA ASP A 67 -13.54 0.52 -18.34
C ASP A 67 -12.56 1.49 -17.63
N GLY A 68 -11.64 0.95 -16.83
CA GLY A 68 -10.70 1.76 -16.06
C GLY A 68 -11.35 2.56 -14.92
N SER A 69 -12.61 2.30 -14.59
CA SER A 69 -13.36 3.02 -13.56
C SER A 69 -13.12 2.42 -12.17
N ILE A 70 -12.35 3.13 -11.35
CA ILE A 70 -12.15 2.77 -9.94
C ILE A 70 -13.46 2.83 -9.15
N TRP A 71 -14.36 3.76 -9.48
CA TRP A 71 -15.68 3.82 -8.86
C TRP A 71 -16.47 2.54 -9.04
N ARG A 72 -16.51 1.99 -10.27
CA ARG A 72 -17.20 0.73 -10.56
C ARG A 72 -16.52 -0.43 -9.86
N LEU A 73 -15.19 -0.47 -9.88
CA LEU A 73 -14.42 -1.52 -9.20
C LEU A 73 -14.69 -1.54 -7.69
N THR A 74 -14.61 -0.38 -7.04
CA THR A 74 -14.88 -0.23 -5.61
C THR A 74 -16.32 -0.60 -5.27
N PHE A 75 -17.29 -0.22 -6.11
CA PHE A 75 -18.69 -0.61 -5.92
C PHE A 75 -18.87 -2.13 -5.94
N TYR A 76 -18.38 -2.81 -6.99
CA TYR A 76 -18.47 -4.28 -7.07
C TYR A 76 -17.74 -4.97 -5.92
N ASN A 77 -16.56 -4.46 -5.54
CA ASN A 77 -15.80 -5.00 -4.41
C ASN A 77 -16.57 -4.86 -3.08
N ASN A 78 -17.20 -3.71 -2.84
CA ASN A 78 -17.97 -3.49 -1.61
C ASN A 78 -19.24 -4.33 -1.56
N VAL A 79 -19.94 -4.52 -2.69
CA VAL A 79 -21.09 -5.43 -2.76
C VAL A 79 -20.66 -6.86 -2.43
N ASN A 80 -19.58 -7.33 -3.04
CA ASN A 80 -19.02 -8.65 -2.74
C ASN A 80 -18.61 -8.77 -1.27
N ALA A 81 -18.00 -7.73 -0.69
CA ALA A 81 -17.64 -7.69 0.71
C ALA A 81 -18.86 -7.81 1.62
N CYS A 82 -19.95 -7.07 1.36
CA CYS A 82 -21.19 -7.21 2.12
C CYS A 82 -21.72 -8.64 2.10
N VAL A 83 -21.72 -9.29 0.93
CA VAL A 83 -22.18 -10.69 0.79
C VAL A 83 -21.26 -11.65 1.55
N LEU A 84 -19.94 -11.46 1.47
CA LEU A 84 -18.95 -12.33 2.12
C LEU A 84 -18.90 -12.15 3.64
N PHE A 85 -19.13 -10.94 4.14
CA PHE A 85 -19.12 -10.66 5.58
C PHE A 85 -20.33 -11.27 6.29
N LEU A 86 -21.51 -11.36 5.67
CA LEU A 86 -22.71 -11.95 6.30
C LEU A 86 -22.50 -13.39 6.83
N PRO A 87 -22.02 -14.37 6.06
CA PRO A 87 -21.74 -15.71 6.59
C PRO A 87 -20.59 -15.70 7.60
N LEU A 88 -19.61 -14.81 7.46
CA LEU A 88 -18.50 -14.70 8.41
C LEU A 88 -18.98 -14.21 9.79
N LEU A 89 -19.87 -13.21 9.82
CA LEU A 89 -20.51 -12.72 11.05
C LEU A 89 -21.27 -13.82 11.79
N LEU A 90 -21.94 -14.70 11.02
CA LEU A 90 -22.67 -15.85 11.58
C LEU A 90 -21.71 -16.89 12.17
N LEU A 91 -20.65 -17.25 11.44
CA LEU A 91 -19.68 -18.27 11.85
C LEU A 91 -18.86 -17.85 13.08
N LEU A 92 -18.55 -16.56 13.20
CA LEU A 92 -17.77 -16.00 14.32
C LEU A 92 -18.64 -15.68 15.56
N GLY A 93 -19.96 -15.84 15.48
CA GLY A 93 -20.87 -15.56 16.58
C GLY A 93 -21.07 -14.06 16.87
N GLU A 94 -20.67 -13.17 15.96
CA GLU A 94 -20.73 -11.72 16.15
C GLU A 94 -22.17 -11.19 16.21
N LEU A 95 -23.15 -11.91 15.64
CA LEU A 95 -24.56 -11.54 15.79
C LEU A 95 -25.03 -11.57 17.25
N GLN A 96 -24.58 -12.55 18.03
CA GLN A 96 -24.94 -12.61 19.45
C GLN A 96 -24.29 -11.47 20.23
N ALA A 97 -23.06 -11.10 19.89
CA ALA A 97 -22.38 -9.95 20.47
C ALA A 97 -23.10 -8.64 20.14
N LEU A 98 -23.57 -8.47 18.90
CA LEU A 98 -24.34 -7.30 18.47
C LEU A 98 -25.68 -7.17 19.21
N CYS A 99 -26.41 -8.26 19.43
CA CYS A 99 -27.68 -8.22 20.17
C CYS A 99 -27.52 -7.77 21.63
N HIS A 100 -26.37 -8.07 22.25
CA HIS A 100 -26.08 -7.66 23.63
C HIS A 100 -25.34 -6.30 23.70
N PHE A 101 -25.08 -5.66 22.56
CA PHE A 101 -24.33 -4.42 22.52
C PHE A 101 -25.22 -3.23 22.91
N ALA A 102 -25.00 -2.69 24.11
CA ALA A 102 -25.83 -1.64 24.70
C ALA A 102 -25.89 -0.33 23.88
N GLN A 103 -24.87 -0.04 23.07
CA GLN A 103 -24.81 1.20 22.28
C GLN A 103 -25.39 1.04 20.86
N LEU A 104 -25.98 -0.11 20.52
CA LEU A 104 -26.55 -0.33 19.18
C LEU A 104 -27.67 0.66 18.84
N GLY A 105 -28.38 1.19 19.85
CA GLY A 105 -29.40 2.23 19.67
C GLY A 105 -28.88 3.68 19.75
N SER A 106 -27.58 3.88 20.00
CA SER A 106 -27.01 5.22 20.22
C SER A 106 -26.77 5.96 18.91
N ALA A 107 -27.31 7.17 18.80
CA ALA A 107 -27.04 8.07 17.67
C ALA A 107 -25.54 8.44 17.57
N HIS A 108 -24.85 8.60 18.70
CA HIS A 108 -23.42 8.87 18.71
C HIS A 108 -22.62 7.70 18.14
N PHE A 109 -23.02 6.46 18.46
CA PHE A 109 -22.35 5.26 17.94
C PHE A 109 -22.48 5.19 16.41
N TRP A 110 -23.69 5.35 15.88
CA TRP A 110 -23.93 5.37 14.44
C TRP A 110 -23.28 6.57 13.74
N GLY A 111 -23.19 7.73 14.41
CA GLY A 111 -22.45 8.89 13.92
C GLY A 111 -20.96 8.55 13.71
N MET A 112 -20.31 7.99 14.73
CA MET A 112 -18.91 7.58 14.65
C MET A 112 -18.69 6.44 13.64
N MET A 113 -19.60 5.47 13.56
CA MET A 113 -19.54 4.38 12.57
C MET A 113 -19.71 4.87 11.14
N THR A 114 -20.65 5.79 10.90
CA THR A 114 -20.84 6.36 9.57
C THR A 114 -19.63 7.19 9.16
N LEU A 115 -19.07 7.98 10.08
CA LEU A 115 -17.86 8.76 9.85
C LEU A 115 -16.66 7.86 9.54
N GLY A 116 -16.46 6.80 10.33
CA GLY A 116 -15.43 5.80 10.10
C GLY A 116 -15.60 5.09 8.75
N GLY A 117 -16.83 4.71 8.40
CA GLY A 117 -17.16 4.11 7.11
C GLY A 117 -16.89 5.05 5.93
N LEU A 118 -17.20 6.34 6.08
CA LEU A 118 -16.89 7.36 5.07
C LEU A 118 -15.37 7.47 4.83
N PHE A 119 -14.57 7.57 5.90
CA PHE A 119 -13.11 7.60 5.76
C PHE A 119 -12.55 6.28 5.24
N GLY A 120 -13.08 5.14 5.67
CA GLY A 120 -12.69 3.82 5.15
C GLY A 120 -12.94 3.70 3.65
N PHE A 121 -14.11 4.14 3.19
CA PHE A 121 -14.44 4.21 1.76
C PHE A 121 -13.49 5.15 1.01
N ALA A 122 -13.24 6.35 1.54
CA ALA A 122 -12.35 7.32 0.92
C ALA A 122 -10.91 6.79 0.81
N ILE A 123 -10.39 6.16 1.87
CA ILE A 123 -9.07 5.51 1.86
C ILE A 123 -9.04 4.42 0.79
N GLY A 124 -10.04 3.54 0.75
CA GLY A 124 -10.13 2.48 -0.27
C GLY A 124 -10.16 3.03 -1.70
N TYR A 125 -10.91 4.10 -1.94
CA TYR A 125 -10.97 4.77 -3.24
C TYR A 125 -9.62 5.38 -3.63
N VAL A 126 -8.96 6.12 -2.74
CA VAL A 126 -7.63 6.72 -2.97
C VAL A 126 -6.57 5.64 -3.19
N THR A 127 -6.62 4.55 -2.43
CA THR A 127 -5.75 3.37 -2.65
C THR A 127 -5.97 2.77 -4.04
N GLY A 128 -7.21 2.61 -4.48
CA GLY A 128 -7.53 2.17 -5.84
C GLY A 128 -6.96 3.10 -6.92
N LEU A 129 -7.08 4.43 -6.72
CA LEU A 129 -6.47 5.42 -7.63
C LEU A 129 -4.94 5.33 -7.63
N GLN A 130 -4.31 5.14 -6.48
CA GLN A 130 -2.87 4.96 -6.38
C GLN A 130 -2.42 3.72 -7.17
N ILE A 131 -3.11 2.58 -7.02
CA ILE A 131 -2.85 1.37 -7.82
C ILE A 131 -3.06 1.67 -9.32
N LYS A 132 -4.10 2.42 -9.69
CA LYS A 132 -4.38 2.78 -11.09
C LYS A 132 -3.25 3.60 -11.72
N PHE A 133 -2.69 4.58 -11.02
CA PHE A 133 -1.67 5.47 -11.57
C PHE A 133 -0.23 5.03 -11.32
N THR A 134 -0.01 4.01 -10.50
CA THR A 134 1.33 3.48 -10.20
C THR A 134 1.45 2.01 -10.63
N SER A 135 2.65 1.44 -10.50
CA SER A 135 2.84 -0.01 -10.61
C SER A 135 2.43 -0.70 -9.30
N PRO A 136 1.98 -1.97 -9.31
CA PRO A 136 1.69 -2.71 -8.08
C PRO A 136 2.87 -2.72 -7.08
N LEU A 137 4.10 -2.75 -7.59
CA LEU A 137 5.31 -2.68 -6.77
C LEU A 137 5.48 -1.29 -6.13
N THR A 138 5.31 -0.21 -6.89
CA THR A 138 5.37 1.17 -6.37
C THR A 138 4.27 1.43 -5.35
N HIS A 139 3.05 0.90 -5.55
CA HIS A 139 1.98 0.96 -4.56
C HIS A 139 2.39 0.30 -3.24
N ASN A 140 2.96 -0.91 -3.29
CA ASN A 140 3.38 -1.61 -2.08
C ASN A 140 4.51 -0.90 -1.34
N VAL A 141 5.53 -0.40 -2.06
CA VAL A 141 6.61 0.39 -1.44
C VAL A 141 6.07 1.68 -0.83
N SER A 142 5.12 2.35 -1.49
CA SER A 142 4.44 3.53 -0.93
C SER A 142 3.61 3.17 0.31
N GLY A 143 3.00 1.98 0.33
CA GLY A 143 2.29 1.43 1.50
C GLY A 143 3.20 1.24 2.70
N THR A 144 4.41 0.70 2.49
CA THR A 144 5.44 0.57 3.53
C THR A 144 5.86 1.95 4.06
N ALA A 145 6.11 2.91 3.18
CA ALA A 145 6.44 4.28 3.59
C ALA A 145 5.33 4.93 4.43
N LYS A 146 4.07 4.76 4.00
CA LYS A 146 2.90 5.25 4.74
C LYS A 146 2.82 4.62 6.14
N ALA A 147 2.99 3.30 6.25
CA ALA A 147 2.95 2.61 7.53
C ALA A 147 4.09 3.06 8.45
N CYS A 148 5.32 3.17 7.94
CA CYS A 148 6.47 3.67 8.69
C CYS A 148 6.29 5.13 9.15
N ALA A 149 5.78 6.01 8.28
CA ALA A 149 5.46 7.38 8.65
C ALA A 149 4.36 7.45 9.72
N GLN A 150 3.35 6.58 9.63
CA GLN A 150 2.30 6.46 10.63
C GLN A 150 2.87 6.01 11.99
N THR A 151 3.79 5.04 12.01
CA THR A 151 4.46 4.60 13.23
C THR A 151 5.28 5.72 13.87
N VAL A 152 6.08 6.43 13.07
CA VAL A 152 6.87 7.58 13.56
C VAL A 152 5.96 8.66 14.14
N LEU A 153 4.87 9.00 13.44
CA LEU A 153 3.91 9.99 13.93
C LEU A 153 3.23 9.55 15.23
N ALA A 154 2.90 8.26 15.37
CA ALA A 154 2.33 7.72 16.59
C ALA A 154 3.32 7.84 17.77
N VAL A 155 4.58 7.48 17.59
CA VAL A 155 5.63 7.62 18.62
C VAL A 155 5.80 9.08 19.03
N LEU A 156 5.79 10.02 18.08
CA LEU A 156 5.86 11.46 18.38
C LEU A 156 4.62 11.97 19.13
N TYR A 157 3.42 11.49 18.77
CA TYR A 157 2.17 11.92 19.37
C TYR A 157 1.96 11.35 20.79
N TYR A 158 2.34 10.09 21.01
CA TYR A 158 2.24 9.43 22.31
C TYR A 158 3.47 9.67 23.21
N GLU A 159 4.43 10.47 22.74
CA GLU A 159 5.67 10.81 23.46
C GLU A 159 6.46 9.56 23.91
N GLU A 160 6.44 8.51 23.09
CA GLU A 160 7.17 7.28 23.38
C GLU A 160 8.68 7.45 23.17
N THR A 161 9.47 6.98 24.11
CA THR A 161 10.94 6.98 24.00
C THR A 161 11.42 5.72 23.29
N LYS A 162 12.03 5.90 22.11
CA LYS A 162 12.61 4.83 21.29
C LYS A 162 14.12 4.95 21.15
N SER A 163 14.80 3.83 20.91
CA SER A 163 16.26 3.79 20.74
C SER A 163 16.74 4.58 19.51
N PHE A 164 18.00 5.03 19.50
CA PHE A 164 18.59 5.67 18.32
C PHE A 164 18.62 4.76 17.08
N LEU A 165 18.80 3.45 17.30
CA LEU A 165 18.78 2.45 16.21
C LEU A 165 17.38 2.33 15.61
N TRP A 166 16.33 2.42 16.43
CA TRP A 166 14.95 2.43 15.96
C TRP A 166 14.66 3.64 15.07
N TRP A 167 15.13 4.83 15.45
CA TRP A 167 15.03 6.03 14.62
C TRP A 167 15.78 5.87 13.30
N THR A 168 16.99 5.32 13.37
CA THR A 168 17.83 5.07 12.18
C THR A 168 17.15 4.08 11.23
N SER A 169 16.51 3.02 11.75
CA SER A 169 15.79 2.03 10.94
C SER A 169 14.62 2.66 10.18
N ASN A 170 13.79 3.46 10.86
CA ASN A 170 12.67 4.16 10.25
C ASN A 170 13.13 5.17 9.19
N MET A 171 14.24 5.89 9.44
CA MET A 171 14.82 6.80 8.44
C MET A 171 15.34 6.05 7.21
N MET A 172 15.96 4.88 7.37
CA MET A 172 16.38 4.04 6.25
C MET A 172 15.19 3.56 5.42
N VAL A 173 14.10 3.12 6.06
CA VAL A 173 12.89 2.65 5.37
C VAL A 173 12.19 3.80 4.63
N LEU A 174 12.04 4.97 5.24
CA LEU A 174 11.44 6.15 4.60
C LEU A 174 12.31 6.67 3.45
N GLY A 175 13.62 6.78 3.68
CA GLY A 175 14.58 7.24 2.68
C GLY A 175 14.65 6.29 1.48
N GLY A 176 14.77 4.98 1.72
CA GLY A 176 14.78 3.96 0.69
C GLY A 176 13.49 3.94 -0.13
N SER A 177 12.33 4.04 0.53
CA SER A 177 11.03 4.08 -0.16
C SER A 177 10.86 5.33 -1.02
N SER A 178 11.31 6.48 -0.52
CA SER A 178 11.24 7.76 -1.22
C SER A 178 12.14 7.76 -2.45
N ALA A 179 13.39 7.31 -2.30
CA ALA A 179 14.34 7.19 -3.40
C ALA A 179 13.83 6.23 -4.49
N TYR A 180 13.33 5.06 -4.09
CA TYR A 180 12.75 4.08 -5.02
C TYR A 180 11.56 4.66 -5.80
N THR A 181 10.61 5.28 -5.09
CA THR A 181 9.40 5.84 -5.70
C THR A 181 9.73 7.00 -6.63
N TRP A 182 10.73 7.82 -6.27
CA TRP A 182 11.22 8.90 -7.13
C TRP A 182 11.76 8.35 -8.46
N VAL A 183 12.73 7.44 -8.42
CA VAL A 183 13.33 6.86 -9.65
C VAL A 183 12.27 6.20 -10.53
N ARG A 184 11.41 5.36 -9.94
CA ARG A 184 10.32 4.69 -10.68
C ARG A 184 9.30 5.67 -11.25
N GLY A 185 9.03 6.78 -10.57
CA GLY A 185 8.16 7.84 -11.07
C GLY A 185 8.68 8.46 -12.36
N TRP A 186 9.99 8.73 -12.42
CA TRP A 186 10.65 9.24 -13.62
C TRP A 186 10.62 8.24 -14.78
N GLU A 187 10.86 6.97 -14.51
CA GLU A 187 10.79 5.91 -15.53
C GLU A 187 9.38 5.77 -16.13
N MET A 188 8.34 5.79 -15.27
CA MET A 188 6.94 5.70 -15.73
C MET A 188 6.54 6.92 -16.57
N LYS A 189 7.01 8.13 -16.22
CA LYS A 189 6.75 9.34 -17.01
C LYS A 189 7.37 9.27 -18.40
N LYS A 190 8.61 8.77 -18.51
CA LYS A 190 9.30 8.61 -19.80
C LYS A 190 8.57 7.63 -20.73
N ILE A 191 8.08 6.51 -20.20
CA ILE A 191 7.31 5.52 -20.98
C ILE A 191 6.01 6.13 -21.54
N GLN A 192 5.40 7.07 -20.82
CA GLN A 192 4.20 7.76 -21.29
C GLN A 192 4.50 8.84 -22.36
N GLU A 193 5.65 9.52 -22.27
CA GLU A 193 6.06 10.57 -23.20
C GLU A 193 6.62 10.01 -24.53
N ASP A 194 7.10 8.76 -24.56
CA ASP A 194 7.73 8.14 -25.73
C ASP A 194 6.95 6.89 -26.21
N PRO A 195 5.74 7.05 -26.81
CA PRO A 195 4.97 5.94 -27.34
C PRO A 195 5.53 5.54 -28.71
N SER A 196 6.71 4.91 -28.76
CA SER A 196 7.20 4.32 -30.02
C SER A 196 6.57 2.94 -30.24
N PRO A 197 5.87 2.70 -31.35
CA PRO A 197 5.35 1.37 -31.69
C PRO A 197 6.46 0.58 -32.39
N LYS A 198 7.13 -0.34 -31.70
CA LYS A 198 8.04 -1.30 -32.35
C LYS A 198 8.03 -2.64 -31.65
N GLU A 199 7.19 -3.54 -32.16
CA GLU A 199 7.49 -4.96 -32.36
C GLU A 199 6.34 -5.56 -33.16
N ASP A 200 6.48 -5.57 -34.50
CA ASP A 200 5.89 -6.57 -35.43
C ASP A 200 6.29 -6.22 -36.89
N GLU A 201 7.59 -6.15 -37.19
CA GLU A 201 8.06 -6.24 -38.58
C GLU A 201 9.48 -6.82 -38.68
N LYS A 202 9.66 -8.03 -38.15
CA LYS A 202 10.74 -8.95 -38.55
C LYS A 202 10.14 -10.34 -38.80
N SER A 203 9.25 -10.42 -39.79
CA SER A 203 8.88 -11.69 -40.45
C SER A 203 8.78 -11.51 -41.98
N SER A 204 9.57 -10.60 -42.55
CA SER A 204 9.94 -10.71 -43.97
C SER A 204 11.46 -10.62 -44.05
N LEU A 205 12.04 -11.50 -44.86
CA LEU A 205 13.48 -11.70 -45.13
C LEU A 205 14.18 -12.68 -44.20
N GLY A 206 14.04 -13.97 -44.52
CA GLY A 206 14.79 -15.06 -43.91
C GLY A 206 14.58 -16.44 -44.53
N VAL A 207 14.69 -16.51 -45.87
CA VAL A 207 14.87 -17.70 -46.74
C VAL A 207 13.72 -18.71 -46.82
#